data_AF-A0A963SEI7-F1
#
_entry.id   AF-A0A963SEI7-F1
#
_cell.length_a   1.000
_cell.length_b   1.000
_cell.length_c   1.000
_cell.angle_alpha   90.00
_cell.angle_beta   90.00
_cell.angle_gamma   90.00
#
_symmetry.space_group_name_H-M   'P 1'
#
loop_
_entity.id
_entity.type
_entity.pdbx_description
1 polymer ?
#
loop_
_entity_poly.entity_id
_entity_poly.type
_entity_poly.pdbx_seq_one_letter_code
_entity_poly.pdbx_strand_id
1 'polypeptide(L)' 'MTEITDLGVKAIRDGVAAGEFSAVEVAEAFNANVAAAAVLNAFIVATPEAALDAAKSTDAKRAKGEDL' A
#
# COMPACT_ATOMS: atom_id res chain seq x y z
N MET A 1 -0.86 -3.23 17.91
CA MET A 1 -1.61 -3.02 16.66
C MET A 1 -0.97 -3.94 15.65
N THR A 2 -1.75 -4.63 14.82
CA THR A 2 -1.17 -5.42 13.72
C THR A 2 -0.65 -4.45 12.68
N GLU A 3 0.61 -4.55 12.29
CA GLU A 3 1.18 -3.71 11.25
C GLU A 3 0.50 -4.02 9.92
N ILE A 4 0.21 -3.02 9.10
CA ILE A 4 -0.44 -3.21 7.78
C ILE A 4 0.34 -4.21 6.92
N THR A 5 1.65 -4.27 7.10
CA THR A 5 2.57 -5.14 6.36
C THR A 5 2.53 -6.61 6.80
N ASP A 6 1.90 -6.92 7.95
CA ASP A 6 1.67 -8.30 8.42
C ASP A 6 0.30 -8.85 7.97
N LEU A 7 -0.55 -8.00 7.38
CA LEU A 7 -1.86 -8.39 6.90
C LEU A 7 -1.77 -9.17 5.58
N GLY A 8 -2.65 -10.16 5.41
CA GLY A 8 -2.83 -10.80 4.12
C GLY A 8 -3.50 -9.87 3.09
N VAL A 9 -3.26 -10.11 1.80
CA VAL A 9 -3.78 -9.29 0.68
C VAL A 9 -5.30 -9.07 0.77
N LYS A 10 -6.06 -10.09 1.18
CA LYS A 10 -7.51 -9.97 1.39
C LYS A 10 -7.84 -8.91 2.45
N ALA A 11 -7.17 -8.97 3.61
CA ALA A 11 -7.42 -8.04 4.71
C ALA A 11 -7.01 -6.61 4.34
N ILE A 12 -5.91 -6.44 3.60
CA ILE A 12 -5.51 -5.13 3.07
C ILE A 12 -6.59 -4.57 2.12
N ARG A 13 -7.02 -5.37 1.13
CA ARG A 13 -8.05 -4.96 0.18
C ARG A 13 -9.36 -4.58 0.88
N ASP A 14 -9.83 -5.46 1.77
CA ASP A 14 -11.10 -5.28 2.46
C ASP A 14 -11.03 -4.05 3.41
N GLY A 15 -9.90 -3.84 4.09
CA GLY A 15 -9.66 -2.66 4.95
C GLY A 15 -9.59 -1.35 4.17
N VAL A 16 -8.94 -1.33 2.99
CA VAL A 16 -8.96 -0.17 2.08
C VAL A 16 -10.39 0.09 1.61
N ALA A 17 -11.12 -0.92 1.15
CA ALA A 17 -12.50 -0.77 0.69
C ALA A 17 -13.43 -0.26 1.80
N ALA A 18 -13.27 -0.78 3.02
CA ALA A 18 -14.02 -0.35 4.21
C ALA A 18 -13.60 1.05 4.71
N GLY A 19 -12.43 1.55 4.28
CA GLY A 19 -11.89 2.83 4.73
C GLY A 19 -11.28 2.80 6.13
N GLU A 20 -10.87 1.63 6.61
CA GLU A 20 -10.15 1.47 7.88
C GLU A 20 -8.76 2.12 7.82
N PHE A 21 -8.16 2.11 6.62
CA PHE A 21 -6.94 2.81 6.24
C PHE A 21 -7.00 3.12 4.74
N SER A 22 -6.15 4.03 4.30
CA SER A 22 -6.01 4.43 2.89
C SER A 22 -5.06 3.51 2.14
N ALA A 23 -5.22 3.43 0.81
CA ALA A 23 -4.25 2.76 -0.04
C ALA A 23 -2.86 3.42 0.04
N VAL A 24 -2.81 4.75 0.28
CA VAL A 24 -1.55 5.48 0.48
C VAL A 24 -0.82 4.98 1.72
N GLU A 25 -1.49 4.82 2.85
CA GLU A 25 -0.88 4.27 4.08
C GLU A 25 -0.30 2.87 3.86
N VAL A 26 -0.99 2.03 3.08
CA VAL A 26 -0.48 0.71 2.69
C VAL A 26 0.82 0.85 1.87
N ALA A 27 0.81 1.69 0.84
CA ALA A 27 1.97 1.88 -0.03
C ALA A 27 3.18 2.44 0.73
N GLU A 28 2.97 3.42 1.62
CA GLU A 28 4.02 3.99 2.46
C GLU A 28 4.64 2.94 3.39
N ALA A 29 3.81 2.12 4.05
CA ALA A 29 4.29 1.08 4.95
C ALA A 29 5.15 0.03 4.24
N PHE A 30 4.74 -0.42 3.05
CA PHE A 30 5.54 -1.37 2.27
C PHE A 30 6.80 -0.73 1.68
N ASN A 31 6.74 0.52 1.20
CA ASN A 31 7.92 1.23 0.72
C ASN A 31 8.97 1.40 1.82
N ALA A 32 8.54 1.68 3.06
CA ALA A 32 9.44 1.76 4.21
C ALA A 32 10.16 0.42 4.47
N ASN A 33 9.43 -0.71 4.42
CA ASN A 33 10.03 -2.04 4.56
C ASN A 33 11.02 -2.36 3.43
N VAL A 34 10.69 -2.01 2.18
CA VAL A 34 11.60 -2.18 1.03
C VAL A 34 12.88 -1.38 1.22
N ALA A 35 12.77 -0.11 1.64
CA ALA A 35 13.92 0.74 1.90
C ALA A 35 14.80 0.21 3.05
N ALA A 36 14.19 -0.24 4.15
CA ALA A 36 14.90 -0.83 5.29
C ALA A 36 15.60 -2.15 4.92
N ALA A 37 15.06 -2.90 3.96
CA ALA A 37 15.58 -4.18 3.51
C ALA A 37 16.56 -4.09 2.32
N ALA A 38 17.09 -2.91 1.98
CA ALA A 38 17.96 -2.70 0.83
C ALA A 38 19.18 -3.64 0.78
N VAL A 39 19.70 -4.05 1.95
CA VAL A 39 20.83 -4.99 2.08
C VAL A 39 20.57 -6.36 1.46
N LEU A 40 19.30 -6.76 1.34
CA LEU A 40 18.92 -8.04 0.75
C LEU A 40 19.11 -8.07 -0.77
N ASN A 41 19.30 -6.91 -1.41
CA ASN A 41 19.44 -6.78 -2.86
C ASN A 41 18.30 -7.47 -3.65
N ALA A 42 17.08 -7.39 -3.10
CA ALA A 42 15.89 -8.04 -3.66
C ALA A 42 15.26 -7.26 -4.82
N PHE A 43 15.51 -5.95 -4.91
CA PHE A 43 15.01 -5.06 -5.95
C PHE A 43 16.18 -4.39 -6.68
N ILE A 44 16.15 -4.39 -8.01
CA ILE A 44 17.17 -3.72 -8.84
C ILE A 44 16.90 -2.21 -8.90
N VAL A 45 15.64 -1.83 -9.13
CA VAL A 45 15.18 -0.45 -9.16
C VAL A 45 13.89 -0.36 -8.34
N ALA A 46 13.92 0.41 -7.26
CA ALA A 46 12.73 0.72 -6.50
C ALA A 46 11.97 1.89 -7.14
N THR A 47 10.64 1.84 -7.13
CA THR A 47 9.76 2.89 -7.69
C THR A 47 8.70 3.32 -6.68
N PRO A 48 9.10 3.88 -5.53
CA PRO A 48 8.16 4.20 -4.44
C PRO A 48 7.11 5.23 -4.86
N GLU A 49 7.46 6.19 -5.71
CA GLU A 49 6.55 7.22 -6.22
C GLU A 49 5.45 6.62 -7.10
N ALA A 50 5.78 5.65 -7.94
CA ALA A 50 4.79 4.96 -8.77
C ALA A 50 3.78 4.17 -7.91
N ALA A 51 4.24 3.57 -6.81
CA ALA A 51 3.35 2.91 -5.85
C ALA A 51 2.42 3.91 -5.16
N LEU A 52 2.94 5.08 -4.77
CA LEU A 52 2.13 6.15 -4.17
C LEU A 52 1.11 6.73 -5.15
N ASP A 53 1.45 6.91 -6.42
CA ASP A 53 0.50 7.44 -7.40
C ASP A 53 -0.63 6.45 -7.72
N ALA A 54 -0.32 5.15 -7.78
CA ALA A 54 -1.33 4.09 -7.88
C ALA A 54 -2.24 4.05 -6.65
N ALA A 55 -1.66 4.22 -5.45
CA ALA A 55 -2.41 4.26 -4.20
C ALA A 55 -3.38 5.46 -4.15
N LYS A 56 -2.91 6.67 -4.49
CA LYS A 56 -3.77 7.86 -4.58
C LYS A 56 -4.93 7.66 -5.56
N SER A 57 -4.69 7.01 -6.71
CA SER A 57 -5.74 6.69 -7.67
C SER A 57 -6.79 5.74 -7.07
N THR A 58 -6.34 4.72 -6.31
CA THR A 58 -7.21 3.77 -5.60
C THR A 58 -8.06 4.47 -4.55
N ASP A 59 -7.45 5.33 -3.73
CA ASP A 59 -8.19 6.12 -2.73
C ASP A 59 -9.20 7.08 -3.38
N ALA A 60 -8.87 7.66 -4.53
CA ALA A 60 -9.79 8.49 -5.30
C ALA A 60 -10.98 7.68 -5.85
N LYS A 61 -10.78 6.44 -6.29
CA LYS A 61 -11.87 5.53 -6.70
C LYS A 61 -12.77 5.18 -5.52
N ARG A 62 -12.18 4.81 -4.38
CA ARG A 62 -12.90 4.52 -3.14
C ARG A 62 -13.77 5.71 -2.71
N ALA A 63 -13.21 6.92 -2.71
CA ALA A 63 -13.92 8.14 -2.34
C ALA A 63 -15.14 8.43 -3.24
N LYS A 64 -15.11 7.96 -4.49
CA LYS A 64 -16.22 8.06 -5.44
C LYS A 64 -17.22 6.91 -5.35
N GLY A 65 -16.95 5.89 -4.52
CA GLY A 65 -17.76 4.67 -4.46
C GLY A 65 -17.63 3.81 -5.73
N GLU A 66 -16.54 3.96 -6.48
CA GLU A 66 -16.22 3.09 -7.62
C GLU A 66 -15.70 1.73 -7.10
N ASP A 67 -15.82 0.69 -7.93
CA ASP A 67 -15.32 -0.65 -7.59
C ASP A 67 -13.78 -0.69 -7.56
N LEU A 68 -13.21 -1.50 -6.64
CA LEU A 68 -11.77 -1.58 -6.33
C LEU A 68 -11.13 -2.89 -6.77
#